data_AF-A0AAV8WNH7-F1
#
_entry.id   AF-A0AAV8WNH7-F1
#
_cell.length_a   1.000
_cell.length_b   1.000
_cell.length_c   1.000
_cell.angle_alpha   90.00
_cell.angle_beta   90.00
_cell.angle_gamma   90.00
#
_symmetry.space_group_name_H-M   'P 1'
#
loop_
_entity.id
_entity.type
_entity.pdbx_description
1 polymer ?
#
loop_
_entity_poly.entity_id
_entity_poly.type
_entity_poly.pdbx_seq_one_letter_code
_entity_poly.pdbx_strand_id
1 'polypeptide(L)' 'MEYKVQTNDGYILTMFRIPNDNVNNPKAKHHPVYLQHGLVATCATFLGLGKNSLGKKLSIGI' A
#
# COMPACT_ATOMS: atom_id res chain seq x y z
N MET A 1 -2.83 -5.63 -5.73
CA MET A 1 -3.31 -6.93 -5.22
C MET A 1 -4.20 -6.67 -4.02
N GLU A 2 -5.25 -7.47 -3.83
CA GLU A 2 -6.21 -7.37 -2.72
C GLU A 2 -6.06 -8.58 -1.78
N TYR A 3 -6.20 -8.36 -0.48
CA TYR A 3 -6.20 -9.38 0.57
C TYR A 3 -7.36 -9.15 1.54
N LYS A 4 -7.95 -10.23 2.05
CA LYS A 4 -8.96 -10.16 3.13
C LYS A 4 -8.30 -10.61 4.43
N VAL A 5 -8.43 -9.82 5.49
CA VAL A 5 -7.88 -10.12 6.81
C VAL A 5 -9.02 -10.08 7.82
N GLN A 6 -9.20 -11.15 8.58
CA GLN A 6 -10.17 -11.19 9.67
C GLN A 6 -9.50 -10.77 10.98
N THR A 7 -10.16 -9.87 11.71
CA THR A 7 -9.76 -9.48 13.08
C THR A 7 -10.29 -10.47 14.11
N ASN A 8 -9.72 -10.44 15.31
CA ASN A 8 -10.11 -11.34 16.40
C ASN A 8 -11.59 -11.18 16.82
N ASP A 9 -12.15 -9.99 16.64
CA ASP A 9 -13.55 -9.65 16.92
C ASP A 9 -14.47 -9.82 15.68
N GLY A 10 -13.95 -10.37 14.59
CA GLY A 10 -14.75 -10.88 13.48
C GLY A 10 -14.92 -9.95 12.28
N TYR A 11 -14.39 -8.72 12.30
CA TYR A 11 -14.44 -7.83 11.14
C TYR A 11 -13.50 -8.31 10.02
N ILE A 12 -13.97 -8.19 8.77
CA ILE A 12 -13.19 -8.52 7.57
C ILE A 12 -12.68 -7.24 6.92
N LEU A 13 -11.37 -7.02 7.00
CA LEU A 13 -10.69 -5.88 6.41
C LEU A 13 -10.22 -6.24 5.00
N THR A 14 -10.46 -5.33 4.06
CA THR A 14 -9.89 -5.43 2.72
C THR A 14 -8.62 -4.60 2.66
N MET A 15 -7.50 -5.26 2.38
CA MET A 15 -6.16 -4.70 2.37
C MET A 15 -5.63 -4.67 0.94
N PHE A 16 -4.99 -3.57 0.54
CA PHE A 16 -4.39 -3.42 -0.78
C PHE A 16 -2.87 -3.36 -0.69
N ARG A 17 -2.20 -4.10 -1.57
CA ARG A 17 -0.73 -4.06 -1.72
C ARG A 17 -0.36 -3.61 -3.12
N ILE A 18 0.59 -2.66 -3.16
CA ILE A 18 1.32 -2.28 -4.37
C ILE A 18 2.67 -3.02 -4.29
N PRO A 19 2.85 -4.11 -5.05
CA PRO A 19 4.15 -4.75 -5.12
C PRO A 19 5.14 -3.83 -5.83
N ASN A 20 6.40 -3.86 -5.41
CA ASN A 20 7.46 -3.29 -6.22
C ASN A 20 7.50 -4.05 -7.55
N ASP A 21 7.72 -3.33 -8.65
CA ASP A 21 8.10 -3.99 -9.89
C ASP A 21 9.62 -4.20 -9.83
N ASN A 22 10.05 -5.46 -9.86
CA ASN A 22 11.47 -5.81 -9.92
C ASN A 22 12.08 -5.47 -11.29
N VAL A 23 11.29 -4.89 -12.20
CA VAL A 23 11.67 -4.57 -13.57
C VAL A 23 12.52 -3.29 -13.58
N ASN A 24 12.12 -2.29 -12.82
CA ASN A 24 12.76 -0.98 -12.80
C ASN A 24 13.90 -0.89 -11.76
N ASN A 25 13.86 -1.69 -10.68
CA ASN A 25 14.96 -1.72 -9.71
C ASN A 25 15.16 -3.11 -9.08
N PRO A 26 15.94 -3.99 -9.72
CA PRO A 26 16.22 -5.36 -9.24
C PRO A 26 16.96 -5.41 -7.90
N LYS A 27 17.58 -4.30 -7.47
CA LYS A 27 18.37 -4.20 -6.23
C LYS A 27 17.63 -3.48 -5.10
N ALA A 28 16.39 -3.04 -5.32
CA ALA A 28 15.61 -2.36 -4.30
C ALA A 28 15.43 -3.27 -3.08
N LYS A 29 15.85 -2.82 -1.89
CA LYS A 29 15.56 -3.52 -0.65
C LYS A 29 14.04 -3.54 -0.46
N HIS A 30 13.46 -4.73 -0.44
CA HIS A 30 12.04 -4.93 -0.19
C HIS A 30 11.73 -4.73 1.30
N HIS A 31 11.57 -3.48 1.71
CA HIS A 31 11.02 -3.18 3.03
C HIS A 31 9.51 -2.97 2.90
N PRO A 32 8.67 -3.84 3.48
CA PRO A 32 7.24 -3.61 3.52
C PRO A 32 6.94 -2.32 4.30
N VAL A 33 6.17 -1.42 3.70
CA VAL A 33 5.67 -0.22 4.37
C VAL A 33 4.15 -0.36 4.49
N TYR A 34 3.65 -0.15 5.70
CA TYR A 34 2.21 -0.10 5.98
C TYR A 34 1.76 1.35 6.11
N LEU A 35 0.67 1.70 5.44
CA LEU A 35 0.10 3.04 5.43
C LEU A 35 -1.31 2.99 6.00
N GLN A 36 -1.51 3.63 7.15
CA GLN A 36 -2.82 3.74 7.80
C GLN A 36 -3.39 5.13 7.58
N HIS A 37 -4.63 5.19 7.11
CA HIS A 37 -5.33 6.46 6.92
C HIS A 37 -5.87 7.01 8.25
N GLY A 38 -6.21 8.30 8.25
CA GLY A 38 -6.85 8.96 9.40
C GLY A 38 -8.35 8.67 9.51
N LEU A 39 -8.99 9.32 10.48
CA LEU A 39 -10.45 9.25 10.67
C LEU A 39 -11.20 9.79 9.45
N VAL A 40 -12.35 9.18 9.12
CA VAL A 40 -13.21 9.56 7.97
C VAL A 40 -12.47 9.53 6.62
N ALA A 41 -11.47 8.66 6.48
CA ALA A 41 -10.71 8.47 5.25
C ALA A 41 -10.65 6.99 4.85
N THR A 42 -10.03 6.70 3.71
CA THR A 42 -9.76 5.33 3.24
C THR A 42 -8.32 5.22 2.74
N CYS A 43 -7.85 4.01 2.45
CA CYS A 43 -6.52 3.80 1.87
C CYS A 43 -6.32 4.52 0.52
N ALA A 44 -7.39 4.89 -0.18
CA ALA A 44 -7.33 5.60 -1.46
C ALA A 44 -6.69 6.99 -1.34
N THR A 45 -6.67 7.60 -0.14
CA THR A 45 -6.00 8.88 0.12
C THR A 45 -4.52 8.84 -0.27
N PHE A 46 -3.83 7.70 -0.10
CA PHE A 46 -2.43 7.53 -0.48
C PHE A 46 -2.19 7.39 -1.99
N LEU A 47 -3.26 7.37 -2.78
CA LEU A 47 -3.25 7.21 -4.24
C LEU A 47 -3.84 8.42 -4.99
N GLY A 48 -4.41 9.41 -4.28
CA GLY A 48 -5.15 10.52 -4.90
C GLY A 48 -4.37 11.36 -5.92
N LEU A 49 -3.02 11.35 -5.87
CA LEU A 49 -2.14 12.05 -6.81
C LEU A 49 -1.64 11.16 -7.98
N GLY A 50 -2.24 9.98 -8.20
CA GLY A 50 -1.86 9.07 -9.27
C GLY A 50 -0.40 8.62 -9.19
N LYS A 51 0.37 8.80 -10.27
CA LYS A 51 1.80 8.41 -10.33
C LYS A 51 2.67 9.12 -9.30
N ASN A 52 2.28 10.32 -8.87
CA ASN A 52 3.02 11.13 -7.89
C ASN A 52 2.57 10.90 -6.45
N SER A 53 1.65 9.96 -6.24
CA SER A 53 1.11 9.63 -4.93
C SER A 53 2.15 8.98 -4.01
N LEU A 54 1.96 9.13 -2.70
CA LEU A 54 2.87 8.56 -1.69
C LEU A 54 2.98 7.04 -1.85
N GLY A 55 1.86 6.36 -2.08
CA GLY A 55 1.85 4.91 -2.28
C GLY A 55 2.70 4.48 -3.49
N LYS A 56 2.72 5.27 -4.56
CA LYS A 56 3.52 4.93 -5.75
C LYS A 56 5.01 5.20 -5.56
N LYS A 57 5.39 6.28 -4.87
CA LYS A 57 6.81 6.61 -4.57
C LYS A 57 7.45 5.57 -3.65
N LEU A 58 6.75 5.21 -2.57
CA LEU A 58 7.22 4.18 -1.65
C LEU A 58 7.35 2.80 -2.31
N SER A 59 6.48 2.49 -3.28
CA SER A 59 6.57 1.23 -4.04
C SER A 59 7.84 1.10 -4.87
N ILE A 60 8.49 2.20 -5.27
CA ILE A 60 9.69 2.23 -6.10
C ILE A 60 10.96 2.62 -5.33
N GLY A 61 10.83 2.77 -4.00
CA GLY A 61 11.96 3.06 -3.09
C GLY A 61 12.46 4.49 -3.15
N ILE A 62 11.58 5.45 -3.45
CA ILE A 62 11.86 6.88 -3.67
C ILE A 62 11.26 7.73 -2.55
#